data_AF-A0A7W0ZKL6-F1
#
_entry.id   AF-A0A7W0ZKL6-F1
#
_cell.length_a   1.000
_cell.length_b   1.000
_cell.length_c   1.000
_cell.angle_alpha   90.00
_cell.angle_beta   90.00
_cell.angle_gamma   90.00
#
_symmetry.space_group_name_H-M   'P 1'
#
loop_
_entity.id
_entity.type
_entity.pdbx_description
1 polymer ?
#
loop_
_entity_poly.entity_id
_entity_poly.type
_entity_poly.pdbx_seq_one_letter_code
_entity_poly.pdbx_strand_id
1 'polypeptide(L)'
;LGTVTGDLKGAISATLLELTPGENGRFIGRIQHRGLVTESGDKIFQAEALIDLTPVSEGVFYGLYRPITIAGGTGRFEKATGAMTPYGVLDTNRREVVLRYRGEVCTGR
;
A
#
# COMPACT_ATOMS: atom_id res chain seq x y z
N LEU A 1 11.32 21.76 3.75
CA LEU A 1 10.60 20.65 3.07
C LEU A 1 11.52 20.11 1.98
N GLY A 2 11.77 18.80 1.97
CA GLY A 2 12.52 18.14 0.90
C GLY A 2 11.66 17.03 0.29
N THR A 3 11.69 16.90 -1.04
CA THR A 3 11.03 15.80 -1.75
C THR A 3 12.02 14.64 -1.84
N VAL A 4 11.64 13.47 -1.31
CA VAL A 4 12.39 12.23 -1.53
C VAL A 4 11.90 11.63 -2.85
N THR A 5 12.78 11.53 -3.84
CA THR A 5 12.49 10.89 -5.13
C THR A 5 13.32 9.60 -5.29
N GLY A 6 12.73 8.55 -5.85
CA GLY A 6 13.35 7.23 -6.02
C GLY A 6 12.43 6.08 -5.63
N ASP A 7 12.91 4.85 -5.79
CA ASP A 7 12.20 3.65 -5.37
C ASP A 7 12.33 3.47 -3.84
N LEU A 8 11.22 3.17 -3.16
CA LEU A 8 11.19 2.76 -1.75
C LEU A 8 11.33 1.23 -1.67
N LYS A 9 12.56 0.75 -1.54
CA LYS A 9 12.80 -0.67 -1.29
C LYS A 9 12.50 -1.03 0.16
N GLY A 10 11.77 -2.12 0.35
CA GLY A 10 11.35 -2.55 1.67
C GLY A 10 10.33 -3.68 1.65
N ALA A 11 9.87 -4.03 2.84
CA ALA A 11 8.79 -4.97 3.06
C ALA A 11 7.58 -4.23 3.66
N ILE A 12 6.39 -4.62 3.25
CA ILE A 12 5.14 -4.17 3.85
C ILE A 12 4.32 -5.39 4.27
N SER A 13 3.67 -5.29 5.41
CA SER A 13 2.65 -6.24 5.81
C SER A 13 1.33 -5.51 6.03
N ALA A 14 0.24 -6.19 5.74
CA ALA A 14 -1.09 -5.63 5.85
C ALA A 14 -2.06 -6.68 6.41
N THR A 15 -3.13 -6.20 7.02
CA THR A 15 -4.25 -7.02 7.46
C THR A 15 -5.48 -6.61 6.68
N LEU A 16 -6.14 -7.59 6.06
CA LEU A 16 -7.48 -7.42 5.48
C LEU A 16 -8.47 -7.38 6.64
N LEU A 17 -9.05 -6.22 6.88
CA LEU A 17 -10.04 -6.00 7.93
C LEU A 17 -11.43 -6.46 7.48
N GLU A 18 -11.74 -6.20 6.21
CA GLU A 18 -13.06 -6.45 5.63
C GLU A 18 -12.95 -6.65 4.12
N LEU A 19 -13.80 -7.49 3.56
CA LEU A 19 -13.91 -7.72 2.12
C LEU A 19 -15.39 -7.70 1.73
N THR A 20 -15.76 -6.71 0.92
CA THR A 20 -17.14 -6.50 0.49
C THR A 20 -17.28 -6.84 -1.00
N PRO A 21 -18.30 -7.64 -1.39
CA PRO A 21 -18.60 -7.85 -2.81
C PRO A 21 -18.99 -6.55 -3.50
N GLY A 22 -18.48 -6.34 -4.72
CA GLY A 22 -18.88 -5.29 -5.65
C GLY A 22 -19.55 -5.88 -6.89
N GLU A 23 -19.82 -5.03 -7.88
CA GLU A 23 -20.39 -5.45 -9.15
C GLU A 23 -19.40 -6.25 -10.02
N ASN A 24 -19.92 -7.12 -10.88
CA ASN A 24 -19.13 -7.86 -11.88
C ASN A 24 -17.99 -8.70 -11.29
N GLY A 25 -18.20 -9.29 -10.11
CA GLY A 25 -17.20 -10.12 -9.43
C GLY A 25 -16.02 -9.35 -8.83
N ARG A 26 -16.10 -8.01 -8.79
CA ARG A 26 -15.12 -7.17 -8.10
C ARG A 26 -15.32 -7.27 -6.59
N PHE A 27 -14.28 -6.94 -5.84
CA PHE A 27 -14.35 -6.80 -4.39
C PHE A 27 -13.73 -5.47 -3.95
N ILE A 28 -14.20 -4.96 -2.81
CA ILE A 28 -13.59 -3.82 -2.13
C ILE A 28 -13.03 -4.34 -0.81
N GLY A 29 -11.72 -4.25 -0.64
CA GLY A 29 -11.04 -4.63 0.59
C GLY A 29 -10.74 -3.41 1.45
N ARG A 30 -10.95 -3.53 2.76
CA ARG A 30 -10.51 -2.56 3.77
C ARG A 30 -9.25 -3.10 4.45
N ILE A 31 -8.17 -2.33 4.38
CA ILE A 31 -6.81 -2.81 4.67
C ILE A 31 -6.13 -1.91 5.70
N GLN A 32 -5.53 -2.51 6.72
CA GLN A 32 -4.61 -1.83 7.63
C GLN A 32 -3.17 -2.27 7.36
N HIS A 33 -2.32 -1.34 6.94
CA HIS A 33 -0.88 -1.59 6.79
C HIS A 33 -0.18 -1.51 8.16
N ARG A 34 0.82 -2.35 8.41
CA ARG A 34 1.64 -2.33 9.64
C ARG A 34 2.95 -1.55 9.48
N GLY A 35 2.93 -0.57 8.56
CA GLY A 35 4.08 0.21 8.15
C GLY A 35 4.92 -0.47 7.07
N LEU A 36 5.40 0.31 6.11
CA LEU A 36 6.45 -0.12 5.18
C LEU A 36 7.79 0.01 5.90
N VAL A 37 8.54 -1.09 5.99
CA VAL A 37 9.89 -1.13 6.56
C VAL A 37 10.89 -1.06 5.42
N THR A 38 11.67 0.00 5.37
CA THR A 38 12.73 0.18 4.35
C THR A 38 13.94 -0.70 4.63
N GLU A 39 14.85 -0.85 3.65
CA GLU A 39 16.11 -1.58 3.82
C GLU A 39 16.98 -1.02 4.97
N SER A 40 16.89 0.28 5.27
CA SER A 40 17.57 0.90 6.41
C SER A 40 16.88 0.69 7.76
N GLY A 41 15.74 -0.03 7.78
CA GLY A 41 14.95 -0.29 8.98
C GLY A 41 14.00 0.84 9.37
N ASP A 42 14.03 1.98 8.67
CA ASP A 42 13.08 3.08 8.88
C ASP A 42 11.68 2.68 8.43
N LYS A 43 10.65 3.12 9.15
CA LYS A 43 9.24 2.82 8.84
C LYS A 43 8.53 4.02 8.25
N ILE A 44 7.63 3.78 7.29
CA ILE A 44 6.63 4.74 6.81
C ILE A 44 5.26 4.20 7.20
N PHE A 45 4.49 4.99 7.95
CA PHE A 45 3.16 4.62 8.40
C PHE A 45 2.11 5.11 7.41
N GLN A 46 1.17 4.23 7.08
CA GLN A 46 0.04 4.52 6.21
C GLN A 46 -1.25 4.49 7.02
N ALA A 47 -2.19 5.36 6.68
CA ALA A 47 -3.56 5.27 7.15
C ALA A 47 -4.24 3.97 6.68
N GLU A 48 -5.41 3.68 7.25
CA GLU A 48 -6.30 2.66 6.72
C GLU A 48 -6.63 2.95 5.25
N ALA A 49 -6.68 1.89 4.44
CA ALA A 49 -6.78 2.00 3.00
C ALA A 49 -7.93 1.15 2.45
N LEU A 50 -8.41 1.56 1.28
CA LEU A 50 -9.35 0.79 0.48
C LEU A 50 -8.66 0.32 -0.81
N ILE A 51 -8.87 -0.95 -1.15
CA ILE A 51 -8.39 -1.57 -2.39
C ILE A 51 -9.55 -2.10 -3.20
N ASP A 52 -9.60 -1.70 -4.47
CA ASP A 52 -10.49 -2.28 -5.47
C ASP A 52 -9.81 -3.50 -6.11
N LEU A 53 -10.42 -4.68 -5.98
CA LEU A 53 -9.94 -5.95 -6.54
C LEU A 53 -10.80 -6.34 -7.75
N THR A 54 -10.17 -6.41 -8.91
CA THR A 54 -10.81 -6.84 -10.16
C THR A 54 -10.31 -8.24 -10.52
N PRO A 55 -11.18 -9.23 -10.71
CA PRO A 55 -10.75 -10.57 -11.09
C PRO A 55 -10.09 -10.55 -12.48
N VAL A 56 -8.95 -11.20 -12.61
CA VAL A 56 -8.23 -11.42 -13.88
C VAL A 56 -8.42 -12.86 -14.33
N SER A 57 -8.34 -13.79 -13.40
CA SER A 57 -8.65 -15.22 -13.55
C SER A 57 -9.01 -15.80 -12.18
N GLU A 58 -9.31 -17.10 -12.11
CA GLU A 58 -9.56 -17.78 -10.84
C GLU A 58 -8.38 -17.62 -9.87
N GLY A 59 -8.64 -17.04 -8.69
CA GLY A 59 -7.64 -16.78 -7.66
C GLY A 59 -6.62 -15.67 -7.97
N VAL A 60 -6.79 -14.93 -9.08
CA VAL A 60 -5.87 -13.84 -9.46
C VAL A 60 -6.64 -12.55 -9.65
N PHE A 61 -6.21 -11.50 -8.95
CA PHE A 61 -6.86 -10.19 -8.94
C PHE A 61 -5.87 -9.09 -9.28
N TYR A 62 -6.31 -8.13 -10.09
CA TYR A 62 -5.67 -6.83 -10.18
C TYR A 62 -6.21 -5.94 -9.06
N GLY A 63 -5.31 -5.45 -8.21
CA GLY A 63 -5.61 -4.54 -7.13
C GLY A 63 -5.24 -3.11 -7.49
N LEU A 64 -6.16 -2.18 -7.25
CA LEU A 64 -5.92 -0.75 -7.32
C LEU A 64 -6.36 -0.11 -6.01
N TYR A 65 -5.40 0.44 -5.26
CA TYR A 65 -5.73 1.17 -4.05
C TYR A 65 -6.31 2.54 -4.39
N ARG A 66 -7.19 3.03 -3.52
CA ARG A 66 -7.46 4.47 -3.42
C ARG A 66 -6.23 5.16 -2.81
N PRO A 67 -5.99 6.46 -3.08
CA PRO A 67 -4.86 7.16 -2.49
C PRO A 67 -4.81 6.98 -0.96
N ILE A 68 -3.66 6.53 -0.46
CA ILE A 68 -3.43 6.26 0.95
C ILE A 68 -2.60 7.39 1.54
N THR A 69 -3.10 8.03 2.58
CA THR A 69 -2.38 9.08 3.31
C THR A 69 -1.23 8.49 4.11
N ILE A 70 -0.07 9.16 4.07
CA ILE A 70 1.07 8.87 4.93
C ILE A 70 0.84 9.54 6.28
N ALA A 71 0.83 8.73 7.34
CA ALA A 71 0.51 9.15 8.71
C ALA A 71 1.76 9.40 9.58
N GLY A 72 2.95 9.38 8.98
CA GLY A 72 4.22 9.56 9.68
C GLY A 72 5.21 8.45 9.35
N GLY A 73 6.22 8.32 10.22
CA GLY A 73 7.26 7.32 10.09
C GLY A 73 8.26 7.41 11.22
N THR A 74 9.36 6.67 11.10
CA THR A 74 10.49 6.68 12.03
C THR A 74 11.76 7.13 11.34
N GLY A 75 12.77 7.54 12.12
CA GLY A 75 14.10 7.91 11.60
C GLY A 75 13.99 9.01 10.55
N ARG A 76 14.48 8.75 9.33
CA ARG A 76 14.43 9.74 8.24
C ARG A 76 13.01 10.13 7.79
N PHE A 77 12.02 9.32 8.14
CA PHE A 77 10.59 9.55 7.84
C PHE A 77 9.82 10.03 9.07
N GLU A 78 10.50 10.47 10.13
CA GLU A 78 9.83 11.12 11.25
C GLU A 78 8.98 12.30 10.74
N LYS A 79 7.71 12.33 11.14
CA LYS A 79 6.71 13.32 10.68
C LYS A 79 6.51 13.35 9.15
N ALA A 80 6.81 12.25 8.45
CA ALA A 80 6.55 12.16 7.03
C ALA A 80 5.05 12.37 6.71
N THR A 81 4.78 13.07 5.63
CA THR A 81 3.44 13.28 5.08
C THR A 81 3.43 12.91 3.59
N GLY A 82 2.26 13.07 2.96
CA GLY A 82 2.07 12.80 1.54
C GLY A 82 1.05 11.69 1.31
N ALA A 83 1.07 11.14 0.11
CA ALA A 83 0.13 10.11 -0.30
C ALA A 83 0.79 9.14 -1.28
N MET A 84 0.34 7.89 -1.24
CA MET A 84 0.74 6.86 -2.17
C MET A 84 -0.45 6.06 -2.67
N THR A 85 -0.37 5.60 -3.91
CA THR A 85 -1.36 4.73 -4.54
C THR A 85 -0.68 3.44 -4.99
N PRO A 86 -0.75 2.37 -4.18
CA PRO A 86 -0.31 1.06 -4.60
C PRO A 86 -1.23 0.44 -5.66
N TYR A 87 -0.67 -0.37 -6.55
CA TYR A 87 -1.42 -1.15 -7.54
C TYR A 87 -0.60 -2.36 -7.98
N GLY A 88 -1.27 -3.43 -8.39
CA GLY A 88 -0.57 -4.63 -8.84
C GLY A 88 -1.44 -5.88 -8.79
N VAL A 89 -0.82 -7.03 -8.53
CA VAL A 89 -1.47 -8.34 -8.62
C VAL A 89 -1.46 -9.03 -7.26
N LEU A 90 -2.61 -9.60 -6.92
CA LEU A 90 -2.79 -10.56 -5.83
C LEU A 90 -3.05 -11.93 -6.45
N ASP A 91 -2.21 -12.91 -6.11
CA ASP A 91 -2.38 -14.32 -6.52
C ASP A 91 -2.59 -15.17 -5.27
N THR A 92 -3.83 -15.60 -5.03
CA THR A 92 -4.18 -16.41 -3.87
C THR A 92 -3.75 -17.86 -4.00
N ASN A 93 -3.52 -18.33 -5.22
CA ASN A 93 -3.03 -19.69 -5.49
C ASN A 93 -1.57 -19.82 -5.04
N ARG A 94 -0.78 -18.76 -5.25
CA ARG A 94 0.62 -18.66 -4.79
C ARG A 94 0.78 -18.03 -3.41
N ARG A 95 -0.27 -17.40 -2.89
CA ARG A 95 -0.24 -16.59 -1.66
C ARG A 95 0.74 -15.42 -1.77
N GLU A 96 0.78 -14.81 -2.95
CA GLU A 96 1.71 -13.74 -3.29
C GLU A 96 0.96 -12.45 -3.60
N VAL A 97 1.60 -11.33 -3.27
CA VAL A 97 1.16 -10.00 -3.70
C VAL A 97 2.38 -9.23 -4.23
N VAL A 98 2.23 -8.68 -5.43
CA VAL A 98 3.26 -7.85 -6.07
C VAL A 98 2.63 -6.50 -6.37
N LEU A 99 3.12 -5.47 -5.69
CA LEU A 99 2.62 -4.11 -5.83
C LEU A 99 3.73 -3.19 -6.34
N ARG A 100 3.35 -2.28 -7.23
CA ARG A 100 4.03 -1.01 -7.44
C ARG A 100 3.28 0.06 -6.69
N TYR A 101 3.95 1.17 -6.41
CA TYR A 101 3.33 2.34 -5.81
C TYR A 101 3.75 3.59 -6.60
N ARG A 102 2.87 4.58 -6.62
CA ARG A 102 3.14 5.93 -7.12
C ARG A 102 2.70 6.92 -6.06
N GLY A 103 3.44 7.99 -5.87
CA GLY A 103 3.07 9.04 -4.93
C GLY A 103 4.27 9.83 -4.47
N GLU A 104 4.09 10.55 -3.38
CA GLU A 104 5.12 11.39 -2.77
C GLU A 104 5.18 11.14 -1.27
N VAL A 105 6.40 10.99 -0.77
CA VAL A 105 6.72 10.99 0.66
C VAL A 105 7.47 12.28 0.96
N CYS A 106 6.84 13.16 1.71
CA CYS A 106 7.40 14.44 2.11
C CYS A 106 7.98 14.31 3.52
N THR A 107 9.29 14.51 3.67
CA THR A 107 9.95 14.44 4.98
C THR A 107 10.11 15.84 5.57
N GLY A 108 9.83 15.97 6.87
CA GLY A 108 10.16 17.18 7.63
C GLY A 108 11.69 17.33 7.71
N ARG A 109 12.19 18.56 7.56
CA ARG A 109 13.54 18.92 7.97
C ARG A 109 13.42 19.75 9.23
#